data_AF-A0A2E8BSX4-F1
#
_entry.id   AF-A0A2E8BSX4-F1
#
_cell.length_a   1.000
_cell.length_b   1.000
_cell.length_c   1.000
_cell.angle_alpha   90.00
_cell.angle_beta   90.00
_cell.angle_gamma   90.00
#
_symmetry.space_group_name_H-M   'P 1'
#
loop_
_entity.id
_entity.type
_entity.pdbx_description
1 polymer ?
#
loop_
_entity_poly.entity_id
_entity_poly.type
_entity_poly.pdbx_seq_one_letter_code
_entity_poly.pdbx_strand_id
1 'polypeptide(L)'
;MGSVESQRNLEDGIRVGHTDVPGYWVDVKTNTSMTTHDIISRSGMKPRDGSEVNCYLANNGSIITETINPGQTILVGSSPPDLRVPINMRISPMEHSFYVKWEREVGCPGVVVGSGHLVDGCTLWVPGLEGRTMGSMRSAVELTREINSNGKMHAQGYTFRNNERPYVPGDLARITTSGNDSFRLYDPETGELSIPVKIIDENNSRDGKRMSFREAKHKEMDFGTRFLWGIRILSWDEENRRVLAFVEEGLTW
;
A
#
# COMPACT_ATOMS: atom_id res chain seq x y z
N MET A 1 29.64 -6.65 11.75
CA MET A 1 28.60 -7.66 12.02
C MET A 1 27.51 -6.97 12.81
N GLY A 2 26.39 -6.65 12.18
CA GLY A 2 25.30 -5.89 12.80
C GLY A 2 24.03 -5.99 11.98
N SER A 3 22.98 -6.47 12.67
CA SER A 3 21.54 -6.48 12.36
C SER A 3 21.06 -7.13 11.05
N VAL A 4 20.82 -8.43 11.12
CA VAL A 4 19.91 -9.21 10.26
C VAL A 4 18.48 -9.20 10.84
N GLU A 5 18.16 -8.25 11.74
CA GLU A 5 16.90 -8.28 12.52
C GLU A 5 15.73 -7.53 11.89
N SER A 6 15.92 -6.81 10.78
CA SER A 6 14.83 -6.05 10.13
C SER A 6 14.01 -6.85 9.11
N GLN A 7 14.36 -8.12 8.82
CA GLN A 7 13.62 -8.97 7.87
C GLN A 7 12.58 -9.92 8.49
N ARG A 8 12.44 -9.99 9.83
CA ARG A 8 11.61 -11.05 10.48
C ARG A 8 10.12 -10.74 10.66
N ASN A 9 9.66 -9.51 10.47
CA ASN A 9 8.30 -9.15 10.90
C ASN A 9 7.15 -9.53 9.94
N LEU A 10 7.44 -10.10 8.77
CA LEU A 10 6.40 -10.62 7.86
C LEU A 10 6.14 -12.12 8.02
N GLU A 11 6.99 -12.85 8.75
CA GLU A 11 6.84 -14.30 8.93
C GLU A 11 6.19 -14.69 10.27
N ASP A 12 6.18 -13.78 11.26
CA ASP A 12 5.73 -14.07 12.63
C ASP A 12 4.25 -13.71 12.88
N GLY A 13 3.32 -14.23 12.09
CA GLY A 13 1.90 -14.11 12.38
C GLY A 13 0.94 -14.50 11.27
N ILE A 14 -0.35 -14.46 11.58
CA ILE A 14 -1.44 -14.67 10.62
C ILE A 14 -2.07 -13.31 10.35
N ARG A 15 -2.16 -12.91 9.08
CA ARG A 15 -2.79 -11.64 8.70
C ARG A 15 -4.27 -11.86 8.41
N VAL A 16 -5.11 -11.09 9.10
CA VAL A 16 -6.56 -11.32 9.16
C VAL A 16 -7.30 -10.07 8.71
N GLY A 17 -7.99 -10.15 7.56
CA GLY A 17 -8.86 -9.07 7.06
C GLY A 17 -10.32 -9.29 7.44
N HIS A 18 -11.10 -8.22 7.56
CA HIS A 18 -12.54 -8.31 7.83
C HIS A 18 -13.34 -8.13 6.53
N THR A 19 -14.22 -9.07 6.19
CA THR A 19 -15.09 -8.95 5.01
C THR A 19 -16.16 -7.87 5.19
N ASP A 20 -16.61 -7.69 6.43
CA ASP A 20 -17.72 -6.82 6.78
C ASP A 20 -17.27 -5.37 7.06
N VAL A 21 -15.95 -5.16 7.16
CA VAL A 21 -15.33 -3.85 7.36
C VAL A 21 -14.18 -3.70 6.34
N PRO A 22 -14.46 -3.18 5.13
CA PRO A 22 -13.46 -3.07 4.08
C PRO A 22 -12.19 -2.36 4.53
N GLY A 23 -11.03 -2.95 4.24
CA GLY A 23 -9.72 -2.38 4.57
C GLY A 23 -9.31 -2.51 6.04
N TYR A 24 -10.12 -3.14 6.90
CA TYR A 24 -9.72 -3.46 8.27
C TYR A 24 -8.90 -4.76 8.32
N TRP A 25 -7.67 -4.66 8.82
CA TRP A 25 -6.71 -5.75 8.91
C TRP A 25 -6.09 -5.81 10.31
N VAL A 26 -5.89 -7.02 10.81
CA VAL A 26 -5.25 -7.30 12.10
C VAL A 26 -4.16 -8.34 11.89
N ASP A 27 -3.00 -8.11 12.52
CA ASP A 27 -1.94 -9.10 12.59
C ASP A 27 -2.06 -9.90 13.89
N VAL A 28 -2.43 -11.18 13.75
CA VAL A 28 -2.47 -12.12 14.89
C VAL A 28 -1.09 -12.72 15.06
N LYS A 29 -0.34 -12.23 16.05
CA LYS A 29 0.99 -12.73 16.39
C LYS A 29 0.92 -14.18 16.86
N THR A 30 1.59 -15.08 16.15
CA THR A 30 1.72 -16.50 16.48
C THR A 30 2.90 -17.12 15.74
N ASN A 31 3.53 -18.13 16.35
CA ASN A 31 4.56 -18.97 15.74
C ASN A 31 4.08 -20.43 15.56
N THR A 32 2.82 -20.72 15.86
CA THR A 32 2.20 -22.04 15.68
C THR A 32 0.86 -21.92 14.96
N SER A 33 0.42 -23.04 14.38
CA SER A 33 -0.88 -23.14 13.72
C SER A 33 -2.02 -22.90 14.71
N MET A 34 -3.09 -22.26 14.24
CA MET A 34 -4.25 -21.86 15.03
C MET A 34 -5.55 -22.40 14.45
N THR A 35 -6.54 -22.62 15.30
CA THR A 35 -7.89 -22.96 14.83
C THR A 35 -8.62 -21.70 14.31
N THR A 36 -9.64 -21.89 13.47
CA THR A 36 -10.50 -20.79 13.01
C THR A 36 -11.17 -20.07 14.17
N HIS A 37 -11.61 -20.79 15.20
CA HIS A 37 -12.19 -20.22 16.41
C HIS A 37 -11.22 -19.27 17.14
N ASP A 38 -9.97 -19.69 17.32
CA ASP A 38 -8.95 -18.85 17.98
C ASP A 38 -8.64 -17.59 17.18
N ILE A 39 -8.60 -17.71 15.85
CA ILE A 39 -8.39 -16.56 14.96
C ILE A 39 -9.56 -15.59 15.03
N ILE A 40 -10.80 -16.07 14.92
CA ILE A 40 -12.00 -15.22 15.03
C ILE A 40 -11.97 -14.48 16.37
N SER A 41 -11.69 -15.18 17.47
CA SER A 41 -11.60 -14.58 18.80
C SER A 41 -10.54 -13.47 18.88
N ARG A 42 -9.35 -13.69 18.30
CA ARG A 42 -8.25 -12.71 18.30
C ARG A 42 -8.39 -11.59 17.26
N SER A 43 -9.21 -11.79 16.24
CA SER A 43 -9.46 -10.80 15.18
C SER A 43 -10.32 -9.62 15.64
N GLY A 44 -10.98 -9.76 16.80
CA GLY A 44 -11.95 -8.77 17.30
C GLY A 44 -13.30 -8.78 16.56
N MET A 45 -13.48 -9.66 15.57
CA MET A 45 -14.75 -9.81 14.85
C MET A 45 -15.83 -10.38 15.79
N LYS A 46 -16.83 -9.56 16.08
CA LYS A 46 -17.99 -9.93 16.91
C LYS A 46 -19.25 -9.22 16.44
N PRO A 47 -20.02 -9.82 15.52
CA PRO A 47 -21.31 -9.29 15.10
C PRO A 47 -22.25 -9.08 16.29
N ARG A 48 -22.95 -7.95 16.35
CA ARG A 48 -23.87 -7.61 17.45
C ARG A 48 -25.18 -8.40 17.40
N ASP A 49 -25.54 -8.85 16.20
CA ASP A 49 -26.76 -9.61 15.90
C ASP A 49 -26.61 -11.12 16.16
N GLY A 50 -25.40 -11.58 16.52
CA GLY A 50 -25.11 -12.99 16.75
C GLY A 50 -24.91 -13.80 15.46
N SER A 51 -24.75 -13.13 14.31
CA SER A 51 -24.43 -13.79 13.04
C SER A 51 -23.18 -14.66 13.18
N GLU A 52 -23.21 -15.84 12.56
CA GLU A 52 -22.08 -16.76 12.52
C GLU A 52 -20.91 -16.11 11.77
N VAL A 53 -19.70 -16.30 12.28
CA VAL A 53 -18.47 -15.78 11.68
C VAL A 53 -17.63 -16.95 11.21
N ASN A 54 -17.18 -16.88 9.96
CA ASN A 54 -16.30 -17.89 9.37
C ASN A 54 -14.96 -17.29 8.96
N CYS A 55 -13.96 -18.15 8.82
CA CYS A 55 -12.69 -17.81 8.18
C CYS A 55 -12.73 -18.23 6.71
N TYR A 56 -12.28 -17.36 5.82
CA TYR A 56 -12.23 -17.59 4.38
C TYR A 56 -10.81 -17.43 3.85
N LEU A 57 -10.45 -18.22 2.85
CA LEU A 57 -9.23 -18.01 2.08
C LEU A 57 -9.35 -16.75 1.24
N ALA A 58 -8.35 -15.86 1.31
CA ALA A 58 -8.38 -14.59 0.60
C ALA A 58 -8.29 -14.75 -0.94
N ASN A 59 -7.78 -15.87 -1.45
CA ASN A 59 -7.59 -16.09 -2.88
C ASN A 59 -8.84 -16.62 -3.61
N ASN A 60 -9.73 -17.34 -2.91
CA ASN A 60 -10.86 -18.02 -3.55
C ASN A 60 -12.16 -17.99 -2.72
N GLY A 61 -12.16 -17.32 -1.57
CA GLY A 61 -13.34 -17.18 -0.70
C GLY A 61 -13.85 -18.47 -0.07
N SER A 62 -13.12 -19.58 -0.18
CA SER A 62 -13.53 -20.86 0.41
C SER A 62 -13.43 -20.80 1.93
N ILE A 63 -14.37 -21.45 2.62
CA ILE A 63 -14.33 -21.60 4.07
C ILE A 63 -13.11 -22.43 4.46
N ILE A 64 -12.34 -21.93 5.41
CA ILE A 64 -11.22 -22.65 6.00
C ILE A 64 -11.78 -23.61 7.04
N THR A 65 -11.58 -24.90 6.84
CA THR A 65 -11.96 -25.96 7.80
C THR A 65 -10.78 -26.55 8.54
N GLU A 66 -9.57 -26.24 8.09
CA GLU A 66 -8.30 -26.71 8.64
C GLU A 66 -7.62 -25.66 9.54
N THR A 67 -6.49 -26.03 10.15
CA THR A 67 -5.70 -25.10 10.95
C THR A 67 -4.98 -24.08 10.08
N ILE A 68 -4.93 -22.83 10.55
CA ILE A 68 -4.29 -21.71 9.87
C ILE A 68 -2.87 -21.56 10.40
N ASN A 69 -1.88 -21.59 9.51
CA ASN A 69 -0.47 -21.53 9.81
C ASN A 69 0.07 -20.08 9.81
N PRO A 70 1.13 -19.78 10.58
CA PRO A 70 1.86 -18.53 10.45
C PRO A 70 2.27 -18.24 9.00
N GLY A 71 2.27 -16.96 8.62
CA GLY A 71 2.53 -16.49 7.26
C GLY A 71 1.31 -16.50 6.34
N GLN A 72 0.18 -17.09 6.74
CA GLN A 72 -1.04 -17.07 5.94
C GLN A 72 -1.83 -15.76 6.07
N THR A 73 -2.44 -15.37 4.95
CA THR A 73 -3.42 -14.28 4.87
C THR A 73 -4.82 -14.86 4.70
N ILE A 74 -5.73 -14.49 5.58
CA ILE A 74 -7.11 -14.96 5.58
C ILE A 74 -8.09 -13.80 5.76
N LEU A 75 -9.38 -14.08 5.56
CA LEU A 75 -10.47 -13.15 5.82
C LEU A 75 -11.42 -13.72 6.88
N VAL A 76 -12.08 -12.86 7.65
CA VAL A 76 -13.11 -13.25 8.61
C VAL A 76 -14.35 -12.39 8.43
N GLY A 77 -15.50 -12.99 8.62
CA GLY A 77 -16.76 -12.27 8.74
C GLY A 77 -17.97 -13.15 8.51
N SER A 78 -19.13 -12.49 8.47
CA SER A 78 -20.43 -13.13 8.37
C SER A 78 -20.75 -13.65 6.97
N SER A 79 -20.10 -13.09 5.95
CA SER A 79 -20.31 -13.47 4.55
C SER A 79 -18.98 -13.72 3.84
N PRO A 80 -18.94 -14.59 2.81
CA PRO A 80 -17.75 -14.77 1.99
C PRO A 80 -17.37 -13.47 1.28
N PRO A 81 -16.07 -13.25 0.99
CA PRO A 81 -15.62 -12.04 0.29
C PRO A 81 -16.21 -11.94 -1.13
N ASP A 82 -16.53 -10.72 -1.57
CA ASP A 82 -16.84 -10.47 -2.98
C ASP A 82 -15.55 -10.45 -3.81
N LEU A 83 -15.18 -11.59 -4.39
CA LEU A 83 -13.95 -11.75 -5.18
C LEU A 83 -13.94 -10.95 -6.50
N ARG A 84 -15.06 -10.30 -6.87
CA ARG A 84 -15.08 -9.34 -7.99
C ARG A 84 -14.42 -8.02 -7.60
N VAL A 85 -14.35 -7.74 -6.30
CA VAL A 85 -13.67 -6.57 -5.75
C VAL A 85 -12.30 -7.02 -5.24
N PRO A 86 -11.21 -6.35 -5.65
CA PRO A 86 -9.91 -6.72 -5.14
C PRO A 86 -9.78 -6.54 -3.63
N ILE A 87 -9.17 -7.54 -2.98
CA ILE A 87 -8.95 -7.53 -1.54
C ILE A 87 -7.70 -6.71 -1.25
N ASN A 88 -7.92 -5.48 -0.83
CA ASN A 88 -6.86 -4.51 -0.55
C ASN A 88 -6.35 -4.63 0.89
N MET A 89 -5.06 -4.91 1.02
CA MET A 89 -4.30 -4.98 2.27
C MET A 89 -3.40 -3.75 2.41
N ARG A 90 -3.64 -2.94 3.42
CA ARG A 90 -2.63 -1.98 3.88
C ARG A 90 -1.59 -2.75 4.67
N ILE A 91 -0.31 -2.55 4.38
CA ILE A 91 0.79 -3.17 5.12
C ILE A 91 1.63 -2.09 5.81
N SER A 92 2.46 -2.50 6.76
CA SER A 92 3.55 -1.65 7.21
C SER A 92 4.52 -1.40 6.04
N PRO A 93 5.09 -0.19 5.92
CA PRO A 93 6.04 0.11 4.85
C PRO A 93 7.16 -0.93 4.80
N MET A 94 7.41 -1.50 3.63
CA MET A 94 8.50 -2.47 3.43
C MET A 94 9.42 -2.01 2.30
N GLU A 95 10.71 -1.94 2.57
CA GLU A 95 11.73 -1.60 1.58
C GLU A 95 12.10 -2.79 0.71
N HIS A 96 12.22 -2.54 -0.58
CA HIS A 96 12.69 -3.50 -1.58
C HIS A 96 13.74 -2.88 -2.49
N SER A 97 14.67 -3.73 -2.93
CA SER A 97 15.51 -3.47 -4.10
C SER A 97 15.11 -4.43 -5.19
N PHE A 98 14.66 -3.92 -6.33
CA PHE A 98 14.18 -4.77 -7.43
C PHE A 98 14.48 -4.19 -8.82
N TYR A 99 14.48 -5.06 -9.83
CA TYR A 99 14.64 -4.68 -11.23
C TYR A 99 13.31 -4.16 -11.78
N VAL A 100 13.30 -2.90 -12.24
CA VAL A 100 12.08 -2.26 -12.73
C VAL A 100 12.04 -2.26 -14.26
N LYS A 101 10.96 -2.82 -14.79
CA LYS A 101 10.56 -2.68 -16.20
C LYS A 101 9.59 -1.51 -16.31
N TRP A 102 9.90 -0.54 -17.16
CA TRP A 102 9.04 0.63 -17.37
C TRP A 102 8.19 0.46 -18.63
N GLU A 103 6.90 0.73 -18.51
CA GLU A 103 5.97 0.69 -19.63
C GLU A 103 5.12 1.96 -19.62
N ARG A 104 4.73 2.46 -20.80
CA ARG A 104 3.81 3.61 -20.88
C ARG A 104 2.48 3.23 -20.27
N GLU A 105 1.95 4.11 -19.43
CA GLU A 105 0.61 3.93 -18.89
C GLU A 105 -0.43 4.26 -19.96
N VAL A 106 -1.36 3.33 -20.20
CA VAL A 106 -2.44 3.53 -21.17
C VAL A 106 -3.39 4.59 -20.63
N GLY A 107 -3.61 5.67 -21.40
CA GLY A 107 -4.54 6.74 -21.05
C GLY A 107 -3.96 7.91 -20.26
N CYS A 108 -2.69 7.84 -19.81
CA CYS A 108 -2.01 8.91 -19.08
C CYS A 108 -0.73 9.37 -19.82
N PRO A 109 -0.82 10.34 -20.76
CA PRO A 109 0.33 10.86 -21.49
C PRO A 109 1.44 11.36 -20.54
N GLY A 110 2.68 10.94 -20.77
CA GLY A 110 3.84 11.36 -19.97
C GLY A 110 4.06 10.58 -18.67
N VAL A 111 3.16 9.66 -18.32
CA VAL A 111 3.33 8.75 -17.18
C VAL A 111 3.78 7.36 -17.67
N VAL A 112 4.73 6.78 -16.96
CA VAL A 112 5.10 5.37 -17.09
C VAL A 112 4.84 4.64 -15.79
N VAL A 113 4.49 3.38 -15.90
CA VAL A 113 4.36 2.48 -14.76
C VAL A 113 5.55 1.53 -14.77
N GLY A 114 6.21 1.44 -13.62
CA GLY A 114 7.27 0.49 -13.36
C GLY A 114 6.71 -0.76 -12.72
N SER A 115 7.13 -1.94 -13.18
CA SER A 115 6.77 -3.22 -12.58
C SER A 115 7.97 -4.14 -12.42
N GLY A 116 7.89 -5.04 -11.44
CA GLY A 116 8.89 -6.09 -11.23
C GLY A 116 8.51 -7.03 -10.09
N HIS A 117 9.18 -8.18 -10.05
CA HIS A 117 8.89 -9.23 -9.07
C HIS A 117 9.70 -9.05 -7.79
N LEU A 118 9.01 -9.18 -6.66
CA LEU A 118 9.60 -9.32 -5.33
C LEU A 118 10.01 -10.79 -5.09
N VAL A 119 10.77 -11.02 -4.02
CA VAL A 119 11.31 -12.35 -3.67
C VAL A 119 10.22 -13.40 -3.46
N ASP A 120 9.07 -12.98 -2.93
CA ASP A 120 7.90 -13.82 -2.69
C ASP A 120 7.02 -14.05 -3.93
N GLY A 121 7.45 -13.58 -5.11
CA GLY A 121 6.71 -13.68 -6.37
C GLY A 121 5.62 -12.62 -6.56
N CYS A 122 5.39 -11.75 -5.57
CA CYS A 122 4.49 -10.61 -5.70
C CYS A 122 5.01 -9.63 -6.77
N THR A 123 4.10 -9.05 -7.57
CA THR A 123 4.48 -8.01 -8.54
C THR A 123 4.30 -6.64 -7.92
N LEU A 124 5.40 -5.91 -7.71
CA LEU A 124 5.37 -4.52 -7.22
C LEU A 124 5.21 -3.55 -8.39
N TRP A 125 4.25 -2.64 -8.24
CA TRP A 125 3.95 -1.57 -9.18
C TRP A 125 4.33 -0.22 -8.58
N VAL A 126 5.10 0.58 -9.33
CA VAL A 126 5.58 1.91 -8.92
C VAL A 126 5.32 2.94 -10.02
N PRO A 127 4.88 4.17 -9.69
CA PRO A 127 4.72 5.22 -10.70
C PRO A 127 6.08 5.79 -11.14
N GLY A 128 6.13 6.33 -12.36
CA GLY A 128 7.31 7.02 -12.89
C GLY A 128 6.98 7.95 -14.05
N LEU A 129 7.99 8.69 -14.52
CA LEU A 129 7.89 9.60 -15.67
C LEU A 129 8.61 9.04 -16.90
N GLU A 130 8.18 9.46 -18.08
CA GLU A 130 8.88 9.17 -19.33
C GLU A 130 10.38 9.55 -19.24
N GLY A 131 11.24 8.77 -19.91
CA GLY A 131 12.69 8.95 -19.88
C GLY A 131 13.43 8.11 -18.84
N ARG A 132 12.74 7.31 -18.03
CA ARG A 132 13.38 6.32 -17.14
C ARG A 132 14.02 5.18 -17.95
N THR A 133 15.25 4.82 -17.61
CA THR A 133 15.98 3.74 -18.29
C THR A 133 15.39 2.38 -17.94
N MET A 134 15.10 1.58 -18.97
CA MET A 134 14.64 0.20 -18.83
C MET A 134 15.65 -0.67 -18.07
N GLY A 135 15.17 -1.52 -17.16
CA GLY A 135 15.97 -2.58 -16.55
C GLY A 135 16.99 -2.12 -15.51
N SER A 136 16.72 -1.02 -14.79
CA SER A 136 17.59 -0.58 -13.69
C SER A 136 17.10 -1.11 -12.34
N MET A 137 18.04 -1.48 -11.47
CA MET A 137 17.74 -1.79 -10.07
C MET A 137 17.36 -0.50 -9.34
N ARG A 138 16.27 -0.54 -8.56
CA ARG A 138 15.75 0.60 -7.81
C ARG A 138 15.35 0.20 -6.41
N SER A 139 15.52 1.14 -5.47
CA SER A 139 14.90 1.08 -4.16
C SER A 139 13.46 1.56 -4.26
N ALA A 140 12.54 0.83 -3.64
CA ALA A 140 11.14 1.20 -3.55
C ALA A 140 10.56 0.77 -2.21
N VAL A 141 9.54 1.50 -1.78
CA VAL A 141 8.76 1.16 -0.61
C VAL A 141 7.44 0.56 -1.06
N GLU A 142 7.09 -0.58 -0.50
CA GLU A 142 5.79 -1.23 -0.62
C GLU A 142 4.86 -0.72 0.49
N LEU A 143 3.64 -0.32 0.13
CA LEU A 143 2.65 0.20 1.08
C LEU A 143 1.37 -0.62 1.14
N THR A 144 1.01 -1.26 0.04
CA THR A 144 -0.19 -2.08 -0.03
C THR A 144 0.07 -3.35 -0.82
N ARG A 145 -0.70 -4.38 -0.47
CA ARG A 145 -0.86 -5.61 -1.24
C ARG A 145 -2.31 -5.73 -1.67
N GLU A 146 -2.53 -6.35 -2.80
CA GLU A 146 -3.83 -6.63 -3.37
C GLU A 146 -3.80 -8.06 -3.90
N ILE A 147 -4.83 -8.83 -3.56
CA ILE A 147 -5.10 -10.09 -4.24
C ILE A 147 -6.15 -9.79 -5.30
N ASN A 148 -5.75 -9.96 -6.57
CA ASN A 148 -6.66 -9.75 -7.69
C ASN A 148 -7.62 -10.95 -7.83
N SER A 149 -8.57 -10.85 -8.77
CA SER A 149 -9.57 -11.89 -9.03
C SER A 149 -9.00 -13.23 -9.54
N ASN A 150 -7.74 -13.26 -10.01
CA ASN A 150 -7.06 -14.51 -10.39
C ASN A 150 -6.18 -15.08 -9.28
N GLY A 151 -6.26 -14.53 -8.07
CA GLY A 151 -5.52 -14.99 -6.89
C GLY A 151 -4.03 -14.59 -6.89
N LYS A 152 -3.56 -13.82 -7.87
CA LYS A 152 -2.18 -13.29 -7.84
C LYS A 152 -2.09 -12.09 -6.92
N MET A 153 -0.95 -12.02 -6.23
CA MET A 153 -0.61 -10.91 -5.37
C MET A 153 0.10 -9.81 -6.15
N HIS A 154 -0.46 -8.62 -6.05
CA HIS A 154 0.11 -7.38 -6.59
C HIS A 154 0.39 -6.47 -5.41
N ALA A 155 1.46 -5.69 -5.50
CA ALA A 155 1.78 -4.69 -4.50
C ALA A 155 1.86 -3.32 -5.14
N GLN A 156 1.54 -2.30 -4.36
CA GLN A 156 1.73 -0.91 -4.78
C GLN A 156 2.69 -0.18 -3.87
N GLY A 157 3.46 0.68 -4.50
CA GLY A 157 4.51 1.42 -3.83
C GLY A 157 5.02 2.58 -4.68
N TYR A 158 6.20 3.07 -4.34
CA TYR A 158 6.91 4.05 -5.14
C TYR A 158 8.41 3.97 -4.89
N THR A 159 9.18 4.48 -5.85
CA THR A 159 10.64 4.48 -5.76
C THR A 159 11.14 5.63 -4.89
N PHE A 160 12.25 5.41 -4.20
CA PHE A 160 12.99 6.45 -3.49
C PHE A 160 14.49 6.26 -3.73
N ARG A 161 15.31 7.20 -3.26
CA ARG A 161 16.78 7.07 -3.24
C ARG A 161 17.25 6.82 -1.82
N ASN A 162 18.15 5.86 -1.64
CA ASN A 162 18.77 5.60 -0.35
C ASN A 162 20.00 6.51 -0.17
N ASN A 163 19.76 7.82 -0.02
CA ASN A 163 20.76 8.87 0.19
C ASN A 163 20.13 10.07 0.93
N GLU A 164 20.91 11.12 1.17
CA GLU A 164 20.48 12.35 1.86
C GLU A 164 19.33 13.11 1.18
N ARG A 165 19.04 12.78 -0.10
CA ARG A 165 17.97 13.40 -0.90
C ARG A 165 17.07 12.31 -1.51
N PRO A 166 16.22 11.67 -0.69
CA PRO A 166 15.44 10.51 -1.12
C PRO A 166 14.47 10.85 -2.26
N TYR A 167 14.02 12.10 -2.33
CA TYR A 167 13.06 12.61 -3.30
C TYR A 167 13.62 13.82 -4.05
N VAL A 168 13.37 13.90 -5.35
CA VAL A 168 13.77 15.03 -6.21
C VAL A 168 12.58 15.54 -7.02
N PRO A 169 12.64 16.79 -7.54
CA PRO A 169 11.56 17.35 -8.35
C PRO A 169 11.20 16.44 -9.53
N GLY A 170 9.89 16.20 -9.71
CA GLY A 170 9.35 15.33 -10.75
C GLY A 170 9.19 13.87 -10.34
N ASP A 171 9.73 13.41 -9.20
CA ASP A 171 9.41 12.06 -8.72
C ASP A 171 7.89 11.93 -8.48
N LEU A 172 7.39 10.71 -8.69
CA LEU A 172 6.01 10.35 -8.41
C LEU A 172 5.97 9.40 -7.23
N ALA A 173 5.01 9.60 -6.33
CA ALA A 173 4.81 8.73 -5.19
C ALA A 173 3.32 8.43 -4.98
N ARG A 174 3.05 7.27 -4.40
CA ARG A 174 1.71 6.87 -3.93
C ARG A 174 1.70 6.94 -2.42
N ILE A 175 0.78 7.68 -1.82
CA ILE A 175 0.79 7.94 -0.38
C ILE A 175 -0.55 7.63 0.26
N THR A 176 -0.49 7.05 1.45
CA THR A 176 -1.67 6.85 2.30
C THR A 176 -1.91 8.10 3.15
N THR A 177 -3.15 8.43 3.46
CA THR A 177 -3.41 9.42 4.53
C THR A 177 -3.03 8.84 5.89
N SER A 178 -2.34 9.63 6.72
CA SER A 178 -1.81 9.17 8.01
C SER A 178 -2.76 9.47 9.19
N GLY A 179 -4.08 9.54 8.95
CA GLY A 179 -5.10 9.84 9.98
C GLY A 179 -5.06 11.27 10.57
N ASN A 180 -3.93 11.96 10.50
CA ASN A 180 -3.67 13.27 11.12
C ASN A 180 -3.62 14.42 10.09
N ASP A 181 -4.53 14.43 9.11
CA ASP A 181 -4.61 15.45 8.05
C ASP A 181 -3.28 15.83 7.39
N SER A 182 -2.35 14.87 7.34
CA SER A 182 -1.05 15.05 6.74
C SER A 182 -0.73 13.86 5.87
N PHE A 183 -0.03 14.16 4.80
CA PHE A 183 0.55 13.20 3.91
C PHE A 183 1.99 12.95 4.35
N ARG A 184 2.42 11.69 4.31
CA ARG A 184 3.77 11.31 4.68
C ARG A 184 4.38 10.38 3.65
N LEU A 185 5.67 10.59 3.40
CA LEU A 185 6.49 9.72 2.58
C LEU A 185 7.38 8.84 3.47
N TYR A 186 7.86 7.76 2.88
CA TYR A 186 8.79 6.83 3.50
C TYR A 186 10.12 7.53 3.75
N ASP A 187 10.64 7.37 4.95
CA ASP A 187 11.92 7.88 5.35
C ASP A 187 12.91 6.71 5.43
N PRO A 188 13.89 6.63 4.51
CA PRO A 188 14.86 5.54 4.53
C PRO A 188 15.77 5.56 5.77
N GLU A 189 15.81 6.66 6.53
CA GLU A 189 16.57 6.72 7.78
C GLU A 189 15.83 6.05 8.94
N THR A 190 14.50 6.12 8.96
CA THR A 190 13.69 5.58 10.06
C THR A 190 13.02 4.25 9.71
N GLY A 191 12.86 3.95 8.41
CA GLY A 191 12.08 2.81 7.94
C GLY A 191 10.56 3.03 8.04
N GLU A 192 10.09 4.26 8.30
CA GLU A 192 8.69 4.57 8.53
C GLU A 192 8.15 5.67 7.59
N LEU A 193 6.83 5.83 7.53
CA LEU A 193 6.19 6.98 6.87
C LEU A 193 6.30 8.23 7.77
N SER A 194 7.47 8.86 7.82
CA SER A 194 7.73 10.03 8.68
C SER A 194 7.99 11.34 7.95
N ILE A 195 8.38 11.34 6.67
CA ILE A 195 8.69 12.58 5.93
C ILE A 195 7.41 13.37 5.65
N PRO A 196 7.24 14.59 6.19
CA PRO A 196 6.04 15.39 5.97
C PRO A 196 5.93 15.88 4.52
N VAL A 197 4.74 15.75 3.95
CA VAL A 197 4.40 16.29 2.63
C VAL A 197 3.42 17.45 2.78
N LYS A 198 3.78 18.59 2.23
CA LYS A 198 2.89 19.74 2.07
C LYS A 198 2.41 19.83 0.62
N ILE A 199 1.11 19.67 0.45
CA ILE A 199 0.45 19.86 -0.85
C ILE A 199 0.29 21.36 -1.10
N ILE A 200 0.68 21.82 -2.28
CA ILE A 200 0.45 23.19 -2.71
C ILE A 200 -0.89 23.24 -3.46
N ASP A 201 -1.76 24.16 -3.09
CA ASP A 201 -3.01 24.41 -3.80
C ASP A 201 -2.76 25.46 -4.90
N GLU A 202 -2.20 25.07 -6.05
CA GLU A 202 -2.09 25.96 -7.22
C GLU A 202 -3.20 25.66 -8.23
N ASN A 203 -4.32 26.38 -8.12
CA ASN A 203 -5.41 26.37 -9.10
C ASN A 203 -5.11 27.18 -10.38
N ASN A 204 -3.93 27.79 -10.51
CA ASN A 204 -3.63 28.77 -11.57
C ASN A 204 -2.60 28.28 -12.62
N SER A 205 -2.28 26.99 -12.65
CA SER A 205 -1.42 26.46 -13.71
C SER A 205 -2.22 26.22 -15.00
N ARG A 206 -1.69 26.65 -16.15
CA ARG A 206 -2.24 26.35 -17.49
C ARG A 206 -2.14 24.87 -17.87
N ASP A 207 -1.43 24.07 -17.07
CA ASP A 207 -1.18 22.65 -17.30
C ASP A 207 -2.01 21.77 -16.35
N GLY A 208 -3.22 21.45 -16.78
CA GLY A 208 -4.05 20.40 -16.20
C GLY A 208 -4.71 20.72 -14.85
N LYS A 209 -5.81 20.03 -14.56
CA LYS A 209 -6.53 20.14 -13.29
C LYS A 209 -5.70 19.46 -12.18
N ARG A 210 -5.14 20.25 -11.28
CA ARG A 210 -4.44 19.76 -10.07
C ARG A 210 -5.42 19.76 -8.90
N MET A 211 -5.36 18.73 -8.08
CA MET A 211 -6.29 18.58 -6.96
C MET A 211 -5.69 19.17 -5.69
N SER A 212 -6.47 19.98 -4.98
CA SER A 212 -6.09 20.49 -3.65
C SER A 212 -6.10 19.39 -2.60
N PHE A 213 -5.40 19.63 -1.48
CA PHE A 213 -5.47 18.71 -0.33
C PHE A 213 -6.91 18.55 0.16
N ARG A 214 -7.67 19.64 0.20
CA ARG A 214 -9.05 19.64 0.68
C ARG A 214 -9.97 18.86 -0.25
N GLU A 215 -9.80 18.99 -1.57
CA GLU A 215 -10.56 18.19 -2.54
C GLU A 215 -10.21 16.70 -2.45
N ALA A 216 -8.93 16.37 -2.26
CA ALA A 216 -8.51 14.99 -2.02
C ALA A 216 -9.21 14.41 -0.79
N LYS A 217 -9.19 15.16 0.33
CA LYS A 217 -9.89 14.77 1.56
C LYS A 217 -11.40 14.63 1.39
N HIS A 218 -12.04 15.54 0.67
CA HIS A 218 -13.47 15.44 0.39
C HIS A 218 -13.79 14.18 -0.43
N LYS A 219 -12.97 13.86 -1.42
CA LYS A 219 -13.09 12.60 -2.17
C LYS A 219 -12.87 11.36 -1.29
N GLU A 220 -12.06 11.39 -0.25
CA GLU A 220 -12.01 10.27 0.72
C GLU A 220 -13.34 10.08 1.46
N MET A 221 -14.11 11.15 1.68
CA MET A 221 -15.44 11.04 2.29
C MET A 221 -16.46 10.44 1.32
N ASP A 222 -16.38 10.82 0.04
CA ASP A 222 -17.35 10.38 -0.99
C ASP A 222 -17.08 8.96 -1.51
N PHE A 223 -15.81 8.59 -1.67
CA PHE A 223 -15.39 7.31 -2.24
C PHE A 223 -14.96 6.27 -1.19
N GLY A 224 -15.07 6.62 0.10
CA GLY A 224 -14.44 5.87 1.20
C GLY A 224 -12.94 6.19 1.30
N THR A 225 -12.29 5.76 2.39
CA THR A 225 -10.85 5.94 2.57
C THR A 225 -10.11 5.27 1.42
N ARG A 226 -9.72 6.08 0.41
CA ARG A 226 -8.87 5.66 -0.69
C ARG A 226 -7.55 5.19 -0.12
N PHE A 227 -7.06 4.06 -0.63
CA PHE A 227 -5.83 3.47 -0.08
C PHE A 227 -4.61 4.33 -0.44
N LEU A 228 -4.55 4.90 -1.65
CA LEU A 228 -3.36 5.60 -2.14
C LEU A 228 -3.68 6.83 -3.00
N TRP A 229 -3.13 7.98 -2.60
CA TRP A 229 -3.10 9.21 -3.36
C TRP A 229 -1.84 9.27 -4.23
N GLY A 230 -1.97 9.62 -5.50
CA GLY A 230 -0.82 9.91 -6.35
C GLY A 230 -0.34 11.34 -6.14
N ILE A 231 0.96 11.54 -5.92
CA ILE A 231 1.56 12.88 -5.83
C ILE A 231 2.78 13.03 -6.75
N ARG A 232 3.03 14.26 -7.18
CA ARG A 232 4.29 14.67 -7.82
C ARG A 232 5.09 15.58 -6.91
N ILE A 233 6.35 15.21 -6.69
CA ILE A 233 7.32 15.96 -5.89
C ILE A 233 7.74 17.23 -6.63
N LEU A 234 7.75 18.36 -5.94
CA LEU A 234 8.19 19.66 -6.46
C LEU A 234 9.54 20.06 -5.92
N SER A 235 9.77 19.81 -4.63
CA SER A 235 11.05 20.12 -3.99
C SER A 235 11.24 19.28 -2.72
N TRP A 236 12.51 19.16 -2.35
CA TRP A 236 12.99 18.58 -1.10
C TRP A 236 13.63 19.69 -0.27
N ASP A 237 13.21 19.81 0.98
CA ASP A 237 13.82 20.70 1.98
C ASP A 237 14.71 19.85 2.89
N GLU A 238 16.01 20.00 2.72
CA GLU A 238 17.04 19.20 3.39
C GLU A 238 17.13 19.50 4.89
N GLU A 239 16.99 20.77 5.28
CA GLU A 239 17.07 21.19 6.69
C GLU A 239 15.92 20.64 7.52
N ASN A 240 14.71 20.65 6.97
CA ASN A 240 13.49 20.26 7.68
C ASN A 240 12.99 18.85 7.29
N ARG A 241 13.71 18.15 6.40
CA ARG A 241 13.34 16.84 5.82
C ARG A 241 11.87 16.77 5.38
N ARG A 242 11.43 17.75 4.60
CA ARG A 242 10.04 17.87 4.13
C ARG A 242 9.95 17.98 2.61
N VAL A 243 8.79 17.63 2.10
CA VAL A 243 8.49 17.64 0.66
C VAL A 243 7.38 18.64 0.36
N LEU A 244 7.55 19.38 -0.74
CA LEU A 244 6.44 20.06 -1.41
C LEU A 244 5.97 19.22 -2.59
N ALA A 245 4.66 19.10 -2.78
CA ALA A 245 4.07 18.28 -3.84
C ALA A 245 2.71 18.81 -4.34
N PHE A 246 2.23 18.28 -5.47
CA PHE A 246 0.84 18.37 -5.91
C PHE A 246 0.20 16.98 -5.95
N VAL A 247 -1.11 16.90 -5.82
CA VAL A 247 -1.88 15.66 -6.06
C VAL A 247 -2.09 15.48 -7.57
N GLU A 248 -1.70 14.31 -8.06
CA GLU A 248 -1.86 13.87 -9.43
C GLU A 248 -3.12 13.00 -9.54
N GLU A 249 -4.22 13.59 -10.04
CA GLU A 249 -5.51 12.91 -10.13
C GLU A 249 -5.43 11.63 -10.98
N GLY A 250 -4.67 11.66 -12.09
CA GLY A 250 -4.47 10.49 -12.96
C GLY A 250 -3.70 9.33 -12.31
N LEU A 251 -3.06 9.56 -11.17
CA LEU A 251 -2.29 8.55 -10.42
C LEU A 251 -2.96 8.14 -9.11
N THR A 252 -4.18 8.62 -8.87
CA THR A 252 -4.94 8.36 -7.65
C THR A 252 -5.92 7.22 -7.91
N TRP A 253 -5.87 6.19 -7.05
CA TRP A 253 -6.66 4.97 -7.14
C TRP A 253 -7.57 4.89 -5.92
#